data_AF-A0A843BZR7-F1
#
_entry.id   AF-A0A843BZR7-F1
#
_cell.length_a   1.000
_cell.length_b   1.000
_cell.length_c   1.000
_cell.angle_alpha   90.00
_cell.angle_beta   90.00
_cell.angle_gamma   90.00
#
_symmetry.space_group_name_H-M   'P 1'
#
loop_
_entity.id
_entity.type
_entity.pdbx_description
1 polymer ?
#
loop_
_entity_poly.entity_id
_entity_poly.type
_entity_poly.pdbx_seq_one_letter_code
_entity_poly.pdbx_strand_id
1 'polypeptide(L)'
;MRDHRYIVQIKHISNKNKLFFMNLEKVVLNCEIIPQEKLLDAIVLLKFAEVDKKILLVLNPDLEWKDVFVKDNESWVRITPKEGVLPDDFLLEIGKLWEIDLAETSFNTSKNKVTIKASYRGEILNSSWDLSYINADFVELASYGLWYPVTPTLDKHAFELTLAGPLHWKWIANGNLISTFKKGDQTIYYWKNESPENDITVLGLPSEKAHQKEGSIFWGPKEYVNKNSIFEEILIERKLAMDKWLGKAITGQPFYYVFTPRTSGGQYSRYQLIATVQELPKEEEMIPRVLQSMLHEISHF
;
A
#
# COMPACT_ATOMS: atom_id res chain seq x y z
N MET A 1 13.74 -24.69 7.72
CA MET A 1 14.17 -23.28 7.61
C MET A 1 14.49 -22.99 6.16
N ARG A 2 13.57 -22.39 5.40
CA ARG A 2 13.82 -21.88 4.05
C ARG A 2 14.12 -20.39 4.18
N ASP A 3 15.36 -20.03 3.91
CA ASP A 3 15.91 -18.67 3.97
C ASP A 3 15.20 -17.78 2.92
N HIS A 4 14.36 -16.84 3.34
CA HIS A 4 13.61 -15.92 2.46
C HIS A 4 14.39 -14.62 2.23
N ARG A 5 15.64 -14.73 1.80
CA ARG A 5 16.41 -13.60 1.29
C ARG A 5 16.13 -13.41 -0.20
N TYR A 6 15.00 -12.80 -0.53
CA TYR A 6 14.82 -12.19 -1.84
C TYR A 6 15.36 -10.76 -1.78
N ILE A 7 16.69 -10.65 -1.86
CA ILE A 7 17.29 -9.45 -2.45
C ILE A 7 16.90 -9.53 -3.93
N VAL A 8 15.93 -8.72 -4.32
CA VAL A 8 15.52 -8.56 -5.71
C VAL A 8 16.69 -7.90 -6.45
N GLN A 9 17.63 -8.70 -6.91
CA GLN A 9 18.37 -8.34 -8.10
C GLN A 9 17.35 -8.42 -9.23
N ILE A 10 16.87 -7.26 -9.67
CA ILE A 10 16.28 -7.11 -10.99
C ILE A 10 17.37 -7.58 -11.95
N LYS A 11 17.30 -8.85 -12.37
CA LYS A 11 18.11 -9.35 -13.47
C LYS A 11 17.81 -8.41 -14.62
N HIS A 12 18.83 -7.66 -15.03
CA HIS A 12 18.79 -6.89 -16.25
C HIS A 12 18.20 -7.79 -17.34
N ILE A 13 16.98 -7.47 -17.77
CA ILE A 13 16.32 -8.12 -18.90
C ILE A 13 17.15 -7.76 -20.13
N SER A 14 18.16 -8.57 -20.38
CA SER A 14 18.92 -8.61 -21.61
C SER A 14 18.11 -9.42 -22.61
N ASN A 15 17.22 -8.77 -23.36
CA ASN A 15 17.06 -8.97 -24.81
C ASN A 15 15.85 -8.22 -25.39
N LYS A 16 16.15 -7.25 -26.28
CA LYS A 16 15.39 -6.80 -27.47
C LYS A 16 13.95 -6.29 -27.36
N ASN A 17 13.27 -6.32 -26.22
CA ASN A 17 12.06 -5.53 -26.03
C ASN A 17 12.45 -4.17 -25.45
N LYS A 18 12.18 -3.08 -26.17
CA LYS A 18 12.26 -1.73 -25.63
C LYS A 18 11.46 -1.73 -24.32
N LEU A 19 12.13 -1.66 -23.17
CA LEU A 19 11.46 -1.39 -21.91
C LEU A 19 10.74 -0.04 -22.09
N PHE A 20 9.42 -0.07 -22.01
CA PHE A 20 8.62 1.14 -21.96
C PHE A 20 9.08 1.94 -20.74
N PHE A 21 9.50 3.17 -20.95
CA PHE A 21 9.91 4.05 -19.87
C PHE A 21 8.67 4.74 -19.30
N MET A 22 8.41 4.54 -18.01
CA MET A 22 7.37 5.21 -17.26
C MET A 22 7.94 5.59 -15.90
N ASN A 23 7.65 6.79 -15.43
CA ASN A 23 8.05 7.25 -14.10
C ASN A 23 6.82 7.81 -13.37
N LEU A 24 6.20 6.98 -12.52
CA LEU A 24 5.09 7.39 -11.67
C LEU A 24 5.62 8.24 -10.51
N GLU A 25 5.35 9.54 -10.54
CA GLU A 25 5.83 10.49 -9.53
C GLU A 25 4.90 10.53 -8.31
N LYS A 26 3.59 10.51 -8.55
CA LYS A 26 2.60 10.73 -7.49
C LYS A 26 1.27 10.02 -7.75
N VAL A 27 0.70 9.48 -6.68
CA VAL A 27 -0.65 8.91 -6.63
C VAL A 27 -1.53 9.77 -5.71
N VAL A 28 -2.68 10.25 -6.20
CA VAL A 28 -3.71 10.85 -5.33
C VAL A 28 -4.92 9.93 -5.36
N LEU A 29 -5.21 9.29 -4.25
CA LEU A 29 -6.27 8.29 -4.14
C LEU A 29 -7.38 8.80 -3.23
N ASN A 30 -8.60 8.78 -3.72
CA ASN A 30 -9.80 9.02 -2.93
C ASN A 30 -10.63 7.75 -3.00
N CYS A 31 -10.90 7.12 -1.87
CA CYS A 31 -11.61 5.85 -1.83
C CYS A 31 -12.62 5.79 -0.71
N GLU A 32 -13.62 4.95 -0.90
CA GLU A 32 -14.57 4.49 0.09
C GLU A 32 -14.41 2.97 0.23
N ILE A 33 -14.24 2.51 1.48
CA ILE A 33 -14.20 1.09 1.80
C ILE A 33 -15.45 0.75 2.61
N ILE A 34 -16.20 -0.25 2.15
CA ILE A 34 -17.40 -0.75 2.79
C ILE A 34 -17.14 -2.20 3.22
N PRO A 35 -16.62 -2.42 4.45
CA PRO A 35 -16.13 -3.75 4.83
C PRO A 35 -17.19 -4.83 4.87
N GLN A 36 -18.44 -4.46 5.16
CA GLN A 36 -19.58 -5.39 5.19
C GLN A 36 -19.98 -5.90 3.81
N GLU A 37 -19.67 -5.13 2.76
CA GLU A 37 -19.94 -5.49 1.37
C GLU A 37 -18.68 -5.99 0.65
N LYS A 38 -17.54 -6.09 1.37
CA LYS A 38 -16.22 -6.41 0.80
C LYS A 38 -15.81 -5.50 -0.37
N LEU A 39 -16.32 -4.28 -0.36
CA LEU A 39 -16.34 -3.41 -1.54
C LEU A 39 -15.39 -2.23 -1.37
N LEU A 40 -14.71 -1.90 -2.47
CA LEU A 40 -13.93 -0.68 -2.66
C LEU A 40 -14.53 0.14 -3.80
N ASP A 41 -14.75 1.43 -3.60
CA ASP A 41 -15.07 2.41 -4.66
C ASP A 41 -14.02 3.52 -4.61
N ALA A 42 -13.35 3.80 -5.73
CA ALA A 42 -12.18 4.65 -5.73
C ALA A 42 -12.07 5.54 -6.97
N ILE A 43 -11.47 6.71 -6.76
CA ILE A 43 -11.00 7.63 -7.79
C ILE A 43 -9.52 7.86 -7.55
N VAL A 44 -8.72 7.62 -8.58
CA VAL A 44 -7.27 7.81 -8.53
C VAL A 44 -6.83 8.85 -9.56
N LEU A 45 -5.83 9.64 -9.17
CA LEU A 45 -5.06 10.50 -10.05
C LEU A 45 -3.61 10.02 -10.05
N LEU A 46 -3.13 9.49 -11.18
CA LEU A 46 -1.76 9.04 -11.36
C LEU A 46 -1.01 10.11 -12.14
N LYS A 47 0.11 10.61 -11.59
CA LYS A 47 0.93 11.63 -12.23
C LYS A 47 2.26 11.01 -12.65
N PHE A 48 2.51 10.99 -13.94
CA PHE A 48 3.74 10.50 -14.51
C PHE A 48 4.64 11.67 -14.90
N ALA A 49 5.90 11.63 -14.48
CA ALA A 49 6.90 12.63 -14.87
C ALA A 49 7.35 12.45 -16.32
N GLU A 50 7.40 11.19 -16.78
CA GLU A 50 7.79 10.82 -18.13
C GLU A 50 7.12 9.51 -18.51
N VAL A 51 6.63 9.44 -19.74
CA VAL A 51 6.00 8.27 -20.37
C VAL A 51 6.38 8.26 -21.84
N ASP A 52 6.57 7.07 -22.42
CA ASP A 52 6.69 6.88 -23.87
C ASP A 52 5.28 6.88 -24.53
N LYS A 53 5.00 5.92 -25.42
CA LYS A 53 3.73 5.85 -26.19
C LYS A 53 2.57 5.19 -25.44
N LYS A 54 2.87 4.43 -24.38
CA LYS A 54 1.89 3.62 -23.67
C LYS A 54 2.08 3.74 -22.17
N ILE A 55 0.98 3.68 -21.44
CA ILE A 55 0.97 3.48 -19.99
C ILE A 55 0.48 2.07 -19.71
N LEU A 56 1.23 1.34 -18.89
CA LEU A 56 0.88 0.01 -18.42
C LEU A 56 0.53 0.11 -16.94
N LEU A 57 -0.65 -0.37 -16.58
CA LEU A 57 -1.13 -0.42 -15.20
C LEU A 57 -1.56 -1.84 -14.86
N VAL A 58 -1.32 -2.27 -13.64
CA VAL A 58 -1.83 -3.53 -13.11
C VAL A 58 -2.85 -3.22 -12.01
N LEU A 59 -3.97 -3.93 -12.05
CA LEU A 59 -5.06 -3.79 -11.09
C LEU A 59 -5.58 -5.17 -10.69
N ASN A 60 -6.12 -5.29 -9.48
CA ASN A 60 -6.80 -6.51 -9.02
C ASN A 60 -7.90 -6.91 -10.03
N PRO A 61 -8.03 -8.21 -10.37
CA PRO A 61 -8.92 -8.66 -11.44
C PRO A 61 -10.41 -8.34 -11.23
N ASP A 62 -10.84 -8.19 -9.98
CA ASP A 62 -12.23 -7.95 -9.60
C ASP A 62 -12.53 -6.45 -9.36
N LEU A 63 -11.54 -5.58 -9.58
CA LEU A 63 -11.73 -4.14 -9.64
C LEU A 63 -11.92 -3.70 -11.09
N GLU A 64 -13.10 -3.14 -11.38
CA GLU A 64 -13.49 -2.75 -12.72
C GLU A 64 -13.35 -1.24 -12.93
N TRP A 65 -12.75 -0.86 -14.05
CA TRP A 65 -12.71 0.53 -14.50
C TRP A 65 -14.11 1.03 -14.85
N LYS A 66 -14.52 2.17 -14.27
CA LYS A 66 -15.74 2.88 -14.66
C LYS A 66 -15.44 3.94 -15.71
N ASP A 67 -14.49 4.83 -15.40
CA ASP A 67 -14.05 5.87 -16.31
C ASP A 67 -12.53 6.05 -16.22
N VAL A 68 -11.89 6.24 -17.37
CA VAL A 68 -10.47 6.60 -17.45
C VAL A 68 -10.31 7.81 -18.36
N PHE A 69 -9.58 8.79 -17.85
CA PHE A 69 -9.25 10.01 -18.57
C PHE A 69 -7.75 10.24 -18.51
N VAL A 70 -7.19 10.74 -19.60
CA VAL A 70 -5.80 11.16 -19.68
C VAL A 70 -5.75 12.65 -19.98
N LYS A 71 -4.84 13.35 -19.30
CA LYS A 71 -4.52 14.75 -19.54
C LYS A 71 -3.04 14.90 -19.89
N ASP A 72 -2.81 15.53 -21.03
CA ASP A 72 -1.55 16.19 -21.41
C ASP A 72 -1.87 17.69 -21.54
N ASN A 73 -1.18 18.53 -20.76
CA ASN A 73 -1.17 20.01 -20.66
C ASN A 73 -2.46 20.83 -20.86
N GLU A 74 -3.33 20.53 -21.83
CA GLU A 74 -4.43 21.38 -22.30
C GLU A 74 -5.83 20.80 -22.05
N SER A 75 -6.04 19.47 -22.14
CA SER A 75 -7.40 18.90 -22.02
C SER A 75 -7.44 17.47 -21.50
N TRP A 76 -8.60 17.07 -20.95
CA TRP A 76 -8.89 15.70 -20.55
C TRP A 76 -9.54 14.95 -21.71
N VAL A 77 -8.98 13.81 -22.08
CA VAL A 77 -9.52 12.90 -23.09
C VAL A 77 -9.93 11.60 -22.41
N ARG A 78 -11.16 11.16 -22.65
CA ARG A 78 -11.65 9.86 -22.15
C ARG A 78 -11.01 8.74 -22.99
N ILE A 79 -10.50 7.71 -22.34
CA ILE A 79 -9.89 6.54 -22.98
C ILE A 79 -10.52 5.27 -22.42
N THR A 80 -10.58 4.22 -23.23
CA THR A 80 -10.91 2.87 -22.77
C THR A 80 -9.61 2.07 -22.67
N PRO A 81 -9.15 1.70 -21.45
CA PRO A 81 -7.99 0.83 -21.31
C PRO A 81 -8.24 -0.52 -21.99
N LYS A 82 -7.22 -1.07 -22.62
CA LYS A 82 -7.27 -2.40 -23.25
C LYS A 82 -6.60 -3.40 -22.32
N GLU A 83 -7.22 -4.56 -22.14
CA GLU A 83 -6.59 -5.64 -21.40
C GLU A 83 -5.33 -6.12 -22.15
N GLY A 84 -4.22 -6.21 -21.43
CA GLY A 84 -2.94 -6.69 -21.91
C GLY A 84 -2.61 -8.08 -21.36
N VAL A 85 -1.46 -8.60 -21.74
CA VAL A 85 -0.95 -9.88 -21.22
C VAL A 85 0.13 -9.59 -20.19
N LEU A 86 -0.08 -10.05 -18.95
CA LEU A 86 0.95 -9.97 -17.93
C LEU A 86 2.18 -10.78 -18.36
N PRO A 87 3.40 -10.27 -18.13
CA PRO A 87 4.61 -11.06 -18.32
C PRO A 87 4.61 -12.34 -17.47
N ASP A 88 5.15 -13.43 -18.01
CA ASP A 88 5.27 -14.72 -17.29
C ASP A 88 6.08 -14.60 -15.99
N ASP A 89 6.97 -13.60 -15.90
CA ASP A 89 7.81 -13.30 -14.75
C ASP A 89 7.22 -12.22 -13.81
N PHE A 90 5.97 -11.81 -14.03
CA PHE A 90 5.32 -10.85 -13.16
C PHE A 90 5.09 -11.42 -11.77
N LEU A 91 5.66 -10.74 -10.76
CA LEU A 91 5.76 -11.25 -9.39
C LEU A 91 4.42 -11.34 -8.64
N LEU A 92 3.37 -10.67 -9.12
CA LEU A 92 2.06 -10.63 -8.46
C LEU A 92 1.09 -11.51 -9.23
N GLU A 93 0.83 -12.71 -8.69
CA GLU A 93 0.03 -13.76 -9.31
C GLU A 93 -1.45 -13.37 -9.54
N ILE A 94 -1.90 -12.24 -8.98
CA ILE A 94 -3.32 -11.82 -8.95
C ILE A 94 -3.53 -10.43 -9.57
N GLY A 95 -3.25 -10.27 -10.86
CA GLY A 95 -3.44 -8.99 -11.55
C GLY A 95 -4.01 -9.12 -12.95
N LYS A 96 -4.65 -8.05 -13.44
CA LYS A 96 -4.91 -7.80 -14.86
C LYS A 96 -4.04 -6.64 -15.34
N LEU A 97 -3.34 -6.84 -16.45
CA LEU A 97 -2.60 -5.78 -17.11
C LEU A 97 -3.57 -4.94 -17.95
N TRP A 98 -3.44 -3.63 -17.86
CA TRP A 98 -4.20 -2.67 -18.64
C TRP A 98 -3.24 -1.77 -19.41
N GLU A 99 -3.47 -1.66 -20.72
CA GLU A 99 -2.74 -0.79 -21.62
C GLU A 99 -3.57 0.45 -21.95
N ILE A 100 -2.94 1.61 -21.83
CA ILE A 100 -3.49 2.90 -22.26
C ILE A 100 -2.59 3.43 -23.38
N ASP A 101 -3.12 3.43 -24.60
CA ASP A 101 -2.40 3.91 -25.78
C ASP A 101 -2.53 5.43 -25.92
N LEU A 102 -1.40 6.14 -25.81
CA LEU A 102 -1.35 7.60 -25.93
C LEU A 102 -1.31 8.07 -27.39
N ALA A 103 -1.26 7.17 -28.37
CA ALA A 103 -1.39 7.55 -29.78
C ALA A 103 -2.83 7.94 -30.14
N GLU A 104 -3.83 7.41 -29.43
CA GLU A 104 -5.25 7.65 -29.69
C GLU A 104 -5.69 9.09 -29.35
N THR A 105 -4.85 9.85 -28.67
CA THR A 105 -5.23 11.10 -28.01
C THR A 105 -4.68 12.35 -28.69
N SER A 106 -4.19 12.26 -29.94
CA SER A 106 -3.58 13.38 -30.68
C SER A 106 -2.45 14.11 -29.92
N PHE A 107 -1.82 13.42 -28.95
CA PHE A 107 -0.78 13.99 -28.10
C PHE A 107 0.58 14.00 -28.80
N ASN A 108 1.36 15.05 -28.56
CA ASN A 108 2.76 15.12 -29.01
C ASN A 108 3.65 14.45 -27.94
N THR A 109 3.72 13.12 -27.98
CA THR A 109 4.17 12.25 -26.88
C THR A 109 5.69 12.24 -26.60
N SER A 110 6.47 13.22 -27.04
CA SER A 110 7.89 13.26 -26.68
C SER A 110 8.09 13.97 -25.34
N LYS A 111 8.14 13.19 -24.24
CA LYS A 111 8.56 13.61 -22.89
C LYS A 111 7.63 14.60 -22.15
N ASN A 112 6.32 14.37 -22.21
CA ASN A 112 5.36 15.17 -21.45
C ASN A 112 5.00 14.52 -20.11
N LYS A 113 4.71 15.37 -19.11
CA LYS A 113 4.06 14.95 -17.88
C LYS A 113 2.64 14.52 -18.24
N VAL A 114 2.29 13.27 -17.92
CA VAL A 114 0.95 12.73 -18.19
C VAL A 114 0.22 12.56 -16.87
N THR A 115 -1.04 12.96 -16.83
CA THR A 115 -1.91 12.67 -15.68
C THR A 115 -3.05 11.76 -16.11
N ILE A 116 -3.20 10.64 -15.43
CA ILE A 116 -4.39 9.78 -15.55
C ILE A 116 -5.34 10.12 -14.41
N LYS A 117 -6.62 10.28 -14.71
CA LYS A 117 -7.70 10.24 -13.72
C LYS A 117 -8.56 9.04 -14.03
N ALA A 118 -8.75 8.15 -13.06
CA ALA A 118 -9.58 6.97 -13.25
C ALA A 118 -10.49 6.74 -12.05
N SER A 119 -11.66 6.15 -12.31
CA SER A 119 -12.55 5.62 -11.29
C SER A 119 -12.71 4.11 -11.47
N TYR A 120 -12.76 3.38 -10.37
CA TYR A 120 -12.91 1.93 -10.38
C TYR A 120 -13.64 1.47 -9.12
N ARG A 121 -14.26 0.29 -9.20
CA ARG A 121 -14.98 -0.32 -8.08
C ARG A 121 -14.94 -1.82 -8.18
N GLY A 122 -14.99 -2.49 -7.04
CA GLY A 122 -15.20 -3.93 -6.98
C GLY A 122 -14.73 -4.52 -5.67
N GLU A 123 -14.61 -5.84 -5.66
CA GLU A 123 -14.07 -6.60 -4.54
C GLU A 123 -12.55 -6.75 -4.71
N ILE A 124 -11.87 -7.05 -3.60
CA ILE A 124 -10.44 -7.40 -3.63
C ILE A 124 -10.34 -8.91 -3.63
N LEU A 125 -9.91 -9.48 -4.76
CA LEU A 125 -9.52 -10.88 -4.79
C LEU A 125 -8.28 -11.07 -3.90
N ASN A 126 -8.41 -11.91 -2.87
CA ASN A 126 -7.30 -12.20 -1.96
C ASN A 126 -6.13 -12.84 -2.72
N SER A 127 -4.91 -12.38 -2.42
CA SER A 127 -3.70 -13.03 -2.91
C SER A 127 -3.43 -14.34 -2.16
N SER A 128 -2.57 -15.19 -2.74
CA SER A 128 -2.06 -16.41 -2.11
C SER A 128 -1.36 -16.17 -0.76
N TRP A 129 -0.99 -14.91 -0.47
CA TRP A 129 -0.30 -14.49 0.75
C TRP A 129 -1.21 -13.90 1.83
N ASP A 130 -2.50 -13.70 1.53
CA ASP A 130 -3.50 -13.10 2.43
C ASP A 130 -3.10 -11.69 2.94
N LEU A 131 -2.34 -10.95 2.11
CA LEU A 131 -1.80 -9.61 2.44
C LEU A 131 -2.71 -8.45 2.00
N SER A 132 -3.84 -8.76 1.36
CA SER A 132 -4.84 -7.78 0.96
C SER A 132 -6.22 -8.42 0.92
N TYR A 133 -7.13 -7.89 1.74
CA TYR A 133 -8.52 -8.33 1.83
C TYR A 133 -9.39 -7.26 2.49
N ILE A 134 -10.68 -7.31 2.16
CA ILE A 134 -11.71 -6.50 2.82
C ILE A 134 -12.69 -7.46 3.48
N ASN A 135 -12.73 -7.45 4.81
CA ASN A 135 -13.67 -8.25 5.59
C ASN A 135 -14.41 -7.40 6.62
N ALA A 136 -15.57 -7.88 7.07
CA ALA A 136 -16.42 -7.22 8.07
C ALA A 136 -15.72 -6.94 9.41
N ASP A 137 -14.65 -7.68 9.73
CA ASP A 137 -13.95 -7.60 11.01
C ASP A 137 -12.55 -6.98 10.92
N PHE A 138 -11.98 -6.88 9.71
CA PHE A 138 -10.66 -6.31 9.47
C PHE A 138 -10.46 -6.02 7.99
N VAL A 139 -9.70 -4.97 7.68
CA VAL A 139 -9.25 -4.62 6.34
C VAL A 139 -7.74 -4.51 6.34
N GLU A 140 -7.11 -5.11 5.35
CA GLU A 140 -5.69 -4.97 5.04
C GLU A 140 -5.57 -4.75 3.55
N LEU A 141 -4.93 -3.67 3.11
CA LEU A 141 -4.74 -3.36 1.70
C LEU A 141 -3.30 -2.93 1.49
N ALA A 142 -2.46 -3.82 0.99
CA ALA A 142 -1.10 -3.53 0.52
C ALA A 142 -1.01 -3.62 -1.01
N SER A 143 0.00 -3.01 -1.64
CA SER A 143 0.15 -2.96 -3.11
C SER A 143 0.22 -4.34 -3.76
N TYR A 144 0.65 -5.37 -3.03
CA TYR A 144 0.60 -6.77 -3.50
C TYR A 144 -0.81 -7.28 -3.78
N GLY A 145 -1.83 -6.67 -3.18
CA GLY A 145 -3.24 -6.92 -3.51
C GLY A 145 -3.76 -6.15 -4.70
N LEU A 146 -2.94 -5.26 -5.28
CA LEU A 146 -3.27 -4.47 -6.45
C LEU A 146 -4.59 -3.70 -6.28
N TRP A 147 -4.85 -3.21 -5.05
CA TRP A 147 -6.09 -2.52 -4.67
C TRP A 147 -6.20 -1.11 -5.25
N TYR A 148 -5.11 -0.59 -5.81
CA TYR A 148 -5.07 0.58 -6.66
C TYR A 148 -4.19 0.29 -7.88
N PRO A 149 -4.32 1.06 -8.97
CA PRO A 149 -3.53 0.81 -10.17
C PRO A 149 -2.06 1.14 -9.93
N VAL A 150 -1.18 0.17 -10.18
CA VAL A 150 0.28 0.29 -10.03
C VAL A 150 0.99 0.06 -11.36
N THR A 151 2.22 0.53 -11.50
CA THR A 151 3.06 0.15 -12.65
C THR A 151 3.58 -1.28 -12.48
N PRO A 152 3.83 -2.03 -13.58
CA PRO A 152 4.39 -3.38 -13.49
C PRO A 152 5.75 -3.45 -12.78
N THR A 153 6.49 -2.34 -12.75
CA THR A 153 7.79 -2.20 -12.08
C THR A 153 7.69 -1.83 -10.60
N LEU A 154 6.49 -1.51 -10.10
CA LEU A 154 6.24 -1.05 -8.74
C LEU A 154 7.10 0.17 -8.37
N ASP A 155 7.08 1.20 -9.22
CA ASP A 155 7.91 2.38 -9.04
C ASP A 155 7.59 3.11 -7.72
N LYS A 156 8.63 3.70 -7.12
CA LYS A 156 8.47 4.58 -5.95
C LYS A 156 7.72 5.84 -6.32
N HIS A 157 6.70 6.18 -5.55
CA HIS A 157 5.86 7.35 -5.77
C HIS A 157 5.48 8.04 -4.46
N ALA A 158 5.32 9.36 -4.50
CA ALA A 158 4.67 10.09 -3.42
C ALA A 158 3.17 9.80 -3.43
N PHE A 159 2.47 10.00 -2.32
CA PHE A 159 1.03 9.80 -2.30
C PHE A 159 0.23 10.77 -1.42
N GLU A 160 -1.03 10.92 -1.79
CA GLU A 160 -2.11 11.49 -1.00
C GLU A 160 -3.25 10.48 -0.96
N LEU A 161 -3.77 10.18 0.22
CA LEU A 161 -4.85 9.22 0.43
C LEU A 161 -5.98 9.88 1.21
N THR A 162 -7.15 9.98 0.60
CA THR A 162 -8.42 10.26 1.28
C THR A 162 -9.21 8.96 1.37
N LEU A 163 -9.53 8.53 2.58
CA LEU A 163 -10.31 7.33 2.84
C LEU A 163 -11.61 7.69 3.55
N ALA A 164 -12.73 7.28 2.98
CA ALA A 164 -14.02 7.20 3.65
C ALA A 164 -14.22 5.78 4.17
N GLY A 165 -14.48 5.65 5.47
CA GLY A 165 -14.84 4.37 6.08
C GLY A 165 -15.96 4.54 7.12
N PRO A 166 -16.51 3.44 7.65
CA PRO A 166 -17.65 3.52 8.57
C PRO A 166 -17.32 4.30 9.86
N LEU A 167 -18.29 5.00 10.44
CA LEU A 167 -18.11 5.82 11.66
C LEU A 167 -17.47 5.08 12.84
N HIS A 168 -17.76 3.78 12.97
CA HIS A 168 -17.29 2.95 14.08
C HIS A 168 -15.98 2.23 13.78
N TRP A 169 -15.24 2.62 12.76
CA TRP A 169 -13.95 2.02 12.41
C TRP A 169 -12.78 2.92 12.75
N LYS A 170 -11.62 2.29 12.96
CA LYS A 170 -10.31 2.92 13.06
C LYS A 170 -9.47 2.49 11.88
N TRP A 171 -8.70 3.43 11.35
CA TRP A 171 -7.89 3.25 10.16
C TRP A 171 -6.47 3.76 10.38
N ILE A 172 -5.52 3.11 9.75
CA ILE A 172 -4.10 3.49 9.72
C ILE A 172 -3.56 3.28 8.31
N ALA A 173 -2.60 4.12 7.91
CA ALA A 173 -1.90 4.00 6.64
C ALA A 173 -0.42 4.34 6.80
N ASN A 174 0.42 3.92 5.84
CA ASN A 174 1.86 4.19 5.81
C ASN A 174 2.18 5.62 5.32
N GLY A 175 1.67 6.65 6.01
CA GLY A 175 1.89 8.05 5.68
C GLY A 175 1.54 8.98 6.84
N ASN A 176 1.82 10.28 6.68
CA ASN A 176 1.53 11.25 7.74
C ASN A 176 0.03 11.55 7.75
N LEU A 177 -0.65 11.28 8.86
CA LEU A 177 -2.06 11.64 9.05
C LEU A 177 -2.17 13.16 9.17
N ILE A 178 -2.90 13.79 8.24
CA ILE A 178 -3.07 15.25 8.17
C ILE A 178 -4.38 15.66 8.83
N SER A 179 -5.46 14.92 8.59
CA SER A 179 -6.76 15.26 9.19
C SER A 179 -7.69 14.05 9.30
N THR A 180 -8.64 14.17 10.22
CA THR A 180 -9.76 13.24 10.37
C THR A 180 -11.02 14.05 10.66
N PHE A 181 -12.10 13.78 9.94
CA PHE A 181 -13.39 14.44 10.16
C PHE A 181 -14.56 13.51 9.83
N LYS A 182 -15.73 13.81 10.39
CA LYS A 182 -16.95 13.04 10.13
C LYS A 182 -17.76 13.69 9.02
N LYS A 183 -18.35 12.88 8.14
CA LYS A 183 -19.26 13.33 7.08
C LYS A 183 -20.37 12.30 6.92
N GLY A 184 -21.60 12.66 7.31
CA GLY A 184 -22.71 11.71 7.31
C GLY A 184 -22.44 10.53 8.25
N ASP A 185 -22.56 9.32 7.72
CA ASP A 185 -22.32 8.02 8.38
C ASP A 185 -20.89 7.49 8.19
N GLN A 186 -19.97 8.34 7.72
CA GLN A 186 -18.58 8.00 7.48
C GLN A 186 -17.62 8.84 8.33
N THR A 187 -16.46 8.24 8.62
CA THR A 187 -15.26 8.95 9.04
C THR A 187 -14.33 9.06 7.84
N ILE A 188 -13.89 10.28 7.56
CA ILE A 188 -12.93 10.58 6.49
C ILE A 188 -11.55 10.81 7.10
N TYR A 189 -10.56 10.12 6.55
CA TYR A 189 -9.16 10.25 6.91
C TYR A 189 -8.38 10.78 5.72
N TYR A 190 -7.41 11.65 5.97
CA TYR A 190 -6.51 12.16 4.95
C TYR A 190 -5.06 11.98 5.36
N TRP A 191 -4.30 11.20 4.59
CA TRP A 191 -2.86 10.99 4.74
C TRP A 191 -2.09 11.55 3.57
N LYS A 192 -0.84 11.93 3.84
CA LYS A 192 0.11 12.40 2.82
C LYS A 192 1.50 11.86 3.09
N ASN A 193 2.18 11.41 2.03
CA ASN A 193 3.61 11.17 2.02
C ASN A 193 4.24 11.84 0.79
N GLU A 194 5.22 12.71 1.01
CA GLU A 194 5.95 13.40 -0.06
C GLU A 194 7.21 12.65 -0.48
N SER A 195 7.71 11.76 0.38
CA SER A 195 8.83 10.88 0.08
C SER A 195 8.36 9.74 -0.83
N PRO A 196 9.03 9.46 -1.96
CA PRO A 196 8.63 8.36 -2.83
C PRO A 196 8.74 6.98 -2.16
N GLU A 197 7.63 6.24 -2.10
CA GLU A 197 7.51 4.91 -1.50
C GLU A 197 7.00 3.88 -2.51
N ASN A 198 7.24 2.59 -2.25
CA ASN A 198 6.83 1.50 -3.14
C ASN A 198 5.33 1.13 -3.01
N ASP A 199 4.60 1.69 -2.05
CA ASP A 199 3.30 1.15 -1.63
C ASP A 199 2.43 2.20 -0.92
N ILE A 200 1.12 2.07 -1.06
CA ILE A 200 0.11 2.66 -0.20
C ILE A 200 -0.56 1.50 0.54
N THR A 201 -0.28 1.39 1.83
CA THR A 201 -0.84 0.40 2.74
C THR A 201 -1.91 1.02 3.61
N VAL A 202 -3.07 0.37 3.71
CA VAL A 202 -4.17 0.76 4.59
C VAL A 202 -4.60 -0.43 5.42
N LEU A 203 -4.77 -0.23 6.72
CA LEU A 203 -5.41 -1.19 7.59
C LEU A 203 -6.59 -0.56 8.33
N GLY A 204 -7.63 -1.35 8.54
CA GLY A 204 -8.86 -0.93 9.19
C GLY A 204 -9.41 -1.98 10.13
N LEU A 205 -9.98 -1.55 11.25
CA LEU A 205 -10.72 -2.44 12.14
C LEU A 205 -11.85 -1.72 12.89
N PRO A 206 -12.89 -2.45 13.32
CA PRO A 206 -13.91 -1.91 14.21
C PRO A 206 -13.31 -1.34 15.50
N SER A 207 -13.77 -0.16 15.92
CA SER A 207 -13.20 0.62 17.02
C SER A 207 -13.24 -0.12 18.37
N GLU A 208 -14.26 -0.94 18.58
CA GLU A 208 -14.41 -1.78 19.77
C GLU A 208 -13.36 -2.89 19.84
N LYS A 209 -12.83 -3.32 18.68
CA LYS A 209 -11.73 -4.30 18.57
C LYS A 209 -10.35 -3.64 18.52
N ALA A 210 -10.27 -2.34 18.19
CA ALA A 210 -9.03 -1.61 18.01
C ALA A 210 -8.28 -1.31 19.30
N HIS A 211 -6.98 -1.59 19.32
CA HIS A 211 -6.04 -0.98 20.24
C HIS A 211 -5.41 0.25 19.60
N GLN A 212 -5.62 1.41 20.24
CA GLN A 212 -4.96 2.67 19.88
C GLN A 212 -4.82 3.51 21.15
N LYS A 213 -3.83 3.17 21.97
CA LYS A 213 -3.49 3.93 23.18
C LYS A 213 -2.57 5.10 22.79
N GLU A 214 -2.80 6.28 23.36
CA GLU A 214 -1.88 7.41 23.15
C GLU A 214 -0.46 7.05 23.62
N GLY A 215 0.53 7.34 22.78
CA GLY A 215 1.95 7.00 23.03
C GLY A 215 2.34 5.54 22.77
N SER A 216 1.38 4.67 22.43
CA SER A 216 1.66 3.29 22.00
C SER A 216 2.16 3.28 20.56
N ILE A 217 3.22 2.52 20.29
CA ILE A 217 3.65 2.18 18.92
C ILE A 217 2.83 1.00 18.38
N PHE A 218 2.12 0.28 19.24
CA PHE A 218 1.30 -0.85 18.83
C PHE A 218 -0.09 -0.43 18.34
N TRP A 219 -0.51 -1.07 17.25
CA TRP A 219 -1.85 -0.93 16.67
C TRP A 219 -2.35 -2.30 16.22
N GLY A 220 -3.67 -2.49 16.21
CA GLY A 220 -4.31 -3.73 15.76
C GLY A 220 -5.34 -4.25 16.77
N PRO A 221 -5.79 -5.51 16.64
CA PRO A 221 -6.74 -6.10 17.55
C PRO A 221 -6.23 -6.12 19.00
N LYS A 222 -7.07 -5.68 19.95
CA LYS A 222 -6.74 -5.57 21.39
C LYS A 222 -6.08 -6.82 21.96
N GLU A 223 -6.61 -7.99 21.60
CA GLU A 223 -6.08 -9.25 22.11
C GLU A 223 -4.63 -9.52 21.68
N TYR A 224 -4.23 -9.11 20.47
CA TYR A 224 -2.86 -9.34 19.98
C TYR A 224 -1.90 -8.31 20.53
N VAL A 225 -2.33 -7.05 20.62
CA VAL A 225 -1.52 -6.02 21.26
C VAL A 225 -1.27 -6.38 22.73
N ASN A 226 -2.32 -6.79 23.46
CA ASN A 226 -2.16 -7.16 24.88
C ASN A 226 -1.18 -8.32 25.08
N LYS A 227 -1.25 -9.35 24.22
CA LYS A 227 -0.32 -10.50 24.25
C LYS A 227 1.13 -10.12 23.98
N ASN A 228 1.37 -9.05 23.22
CA ASN A 228 2.71 -8.63 22.80
C ASN A 228 3.23 -7.39 23.54
N SER A 229 2.45 -6.86 24.49
CA SER A 229 2.75 -5.62 25.21
C SER A 229 4.13 -5.59 25.88
N ILE A 230 4.65 -6.76 26.28
CA ILE A 230 6.01 -6.92 26.86
C ILE A 230 7.13 -6.45 25.92
N PHE A 231 6.92 -6.45 24.60
CA PHE A 231 7.94 -6.03 23.64
C PHE A 231 7.98 -4.52 23.44
N GLU A 232 6.92 -3.78 23.77
CA GLU A 232 6.77 -2.38 23.36
C GLU A 232 7.91 -1.49 23.87
N GLU A 233 8.19 -1.55 25.17
CA GLU A 233 9.25 -0.75 25.80
C GLU A 233 10.63 -1.08 25.20
N ILE A 234 10.90 -2.37 24.98
CA ILE A 234 12.17 -2.83 24.41
C ILE A 234 12.31 -2.31 22.97
N LEU A 235 11.27 -2.38 22.15
CA LEU A 235 11.32 -1.90 20.77
C LEU A 235 11.53 -0.38 20.71
N ILE A 236 10.88 0.38 21.59
CA ILE A 236 11.08 1.83 21.71
C ILE A 236 12.53 2.14 22.10
N GLU A 237 13.06 1.48 23.13
CA GLU A 237 14.44 1.65 23.57
C GLU A 237 15.43 1.37 22.43
N ARG A 238 15.23 0.25 21.72
CA ARG A 238 16.11 -0.16 20.62
C ARG A 238 16.00 0.77 19.41
N LYS A 239 14.81 1.23 19.06
CA LYS A 239 14.63 2.23 18.00
C LYS A 239 15.36 3.54 18.33
N LEU A 240 15.24 4.03 19.57
CA LEU A 240 15.95 5.24 20.01
C LEU A 240 17.48 5.06 19.95
N ALA A 241 17.98 3.86 20.30
CA ALA A 241 19.39 3.54 20.18
C ALA A 241 19.86 3.50 18.70
N MET A 242 19.06 2.89 17.81
CA MET A 242 19.32 2.88 16.37
C MET A 242 19.33 4.31 15.79
N ASP A 243 18.34 5.13 16.13
CA ASP A 243 18.25 6.53 15.69
C ASP A 243 19.46 7.36 16.16
N LYS A 244 19.98 7.08 17.36
CA LYS A 244 21.18 7.72 17.88
C LYS A 244 22.44 7.32 17.10
N TRP A 245 22.51 6.09 16.61
CA TRP A 245 23.67 5.55 15.91
C TRP A 245 23.68 5.85 14.42
N LEU A 246 22.53 5.67 13.75
CA LEU A 246 22.39 5.74 12.30
C LEU A 246 21.81 7.08 11.81
N GLY A 247 21.25 7.87 12.73
CA GLY A 247 20.47 9.05 12.42
C GLY A 247 18.96 8.75 12.48
N LYS A 248 18.16 9.80 12.75
CA LYS A 248 16.70 9.69 12.76
C LYS A 248 16.18 9.57 11.34
N ALA A 249 15.18 8.72 11.14
CA ALA A 249 14.37 8.74 9.94
C ALA A 249 13.78 10.16 9.71
N ILE A 250 13.71 10.59 8.45
CA ILE A 250 13.26 11.94 8.05
C ILE A 250 11.72 11.99 8.11
N THR A 251 11.18 11.86 9.31
CA THR A 251 9.74 11.84 9.51
C THR A 251 9.34 12.56 10.79
N GLY A 252 8.20 13.27 10.74
CA GLY A 252 7.61 13.95 11.90
C GLY A 252 6.61 13.10 12.67
N GLN A 253 6.45 11.81 12.35
CA GLN A 253 5.41 10.93 12.89
C GLN A 253 6.03 9.68 13.54
N PRO A 254 5.37 9.08 14.54
CA PRO A 254 5.82 7.83 15.13
C PRO A 254 5.68 6.68 14.13
N PHE A 255 6.53 5.67 14.25
CA PHE A 255 6.29 4.40 13.57
C PHE A 255 5.25 3.58 14.34
N TYR A 256 4.51 2.76 13.61
CA TYR A 256 3.55 1.82 14.18
C TYR A 256 3.96 0.38 13.86
N TYR A 257 3.85 -0.47 14.87
CA TYR A 257 3.95 -1.92 14.75
C TYR A 257 2.53 -2.49 14.84
N VAL A 258 2.04 -2.97 13.70
CA VAL A 258 0.66 -3.35 13.45
C VAL A 258 0.51 -4.88 13.51
N PHE A 259 -0.30 -5.36 14.45
CA PHE A 259 -0.69 -6.77 14.51
C PHE A 259 -1.91 -7.01 13.63
N THR A 260 -1.78 -7.93 12.69
CA THR A 260 -2.83 -8.27 11.71
C THR A 260 -3.44 -9.64 12.02
N PRO A 261 -4.75 -9.85 11.79
CA PRO A 261 -5.42 -11.08 12.19
C PRO A 261 -5.20 -12.28 11.25
N ARG A 262 -4.47 -12.08 10.15
CA ARG A 262 -4.16 -13.10 9.14
C ARG A 262 -3.47 -14.31 9.75
N THR A 263 -3.63 -15.45 9.07
CA THR A 263 -3.09 -16.76 9.50
C THR A 263 -1.80 -17.14 8.78
N SER A 264 -1.44 -16.37 7.75
CA SER A 264 -0.27 -16.58 6.91
C SER A 264 0.38 -15.26 6.48
N GLY A 265 1.54 -15.38 5.84
CA GLY A 265 2.37 -14.26 5.40
C GLY A 265 3.47 -13.91 6.42
N GLY A 266 4.47 -13.16 5.97
CA GLY A 266 5.58 -12.71 6.82
C GLY A 266 5.31 -11.36 7.47
N GLN A 267 6.35 -10.76 8.03
CA GLN A 267 6.31 -9.35 8.39
C GLN A 267 6.63 -8.52 7.14
N TYR A 268 6.12 -7.29 7.08
CA TYR A 268 6.55 -6.35 6.06
C TYR A 268 6.63 -4.93 6.63
N SER A 269 7.73 -4.25 6.29
CA SER A 269 7.92 -2.83 6.57
C SER A 269 7.52 -1.94 5.40
N ARG A 270 6.85 -0.86 5.72
CA ARG A 270 6.51 0.30 4.88
C ARG A 270 6.78 1.56 5.66
N TYR A 271 6.83 2.70 4.98
CA TYR A 271 7.07 3.99 5.62
C TYR A 271 6.27 4.17 6.94
N GLN A 272 7.00 4.16 8.07
CA GLN A 272 6.47 4.25 9.43
C GLN A 272 5.45 3.19 9.85
N LEU A 273 5.27 2.10 9.10
CA LEU A 273 4.28 1.07 9.37
C LEU A 273 4.90 -0.30 9.15
N ILE A 274 4.93 -1.11 10.20
CA ILE A 274 5.36 -2.51 10.15
C ILE A 274 4.13 -3.36 10.40
N ALA A 275 3.76 -4.24 9.48
CA ALA A 275 2.66 -5.17 9.69
C ALA A 275 3.21 -6.59 9.95
N THR A 276 2.63 -7.27 10.93
CA THR A 276 3.03 -8.63 11.31
C THR A 276 1.83 -9.56 11.47
N VAL A 277 2.05 -10.86 11.23
CA VAL A 277 1.06 -11.93 11.46
C VAL A 277 0.92 -12.23 12.95
N GLN A 278 -0.28 -12.67 13.32
CA GLN A 278 -0.61 -13.20 14.62
C GLN A 278 0.26 -14.38 15.05
N GLU A 279 0.55 -14.42 16.36
CA GLU A 279 1.31 -15.46 17.07
C GLU A 279 2.83 -15.37 16.92
N LEU A 280 3.38 -14.40 17.66
CA LEU A 280 4.72 -14.55 18.19
C LEU A 280 4.66 -15.66 19.26
N PRO A 281 5.50 -16.71 19.16
CA PRO A 281 5.44 -17.89 20.04
C PRO A 281 5.42 -17.53 21.52
N LYS A 282 4.55 -18.21 22.28
CA LYS A 282 4.29 -17.98 23.71
C LYS A 282 5.35 -18.56 24.65
N GLU A 283 6.31 -19.31 24.10
CA GLU A 283 7.39 -19.90 24.86
C GLU A 283 8.42 -18.82 25.19
N GLU A 284 8.77 -18.65 26.48
CA GLU A 284 9.75 -17.66 26.92
C GLU A 284 11.09 -17.79 26.17
N GLU A 285 11.46 -19.01 25.78
CA GLU A 285 12.66 -19.31 25.00
C GLU A 285 12.66 -18.70 23.59
N MET A 286 11.48 -18.36 23.06
CA MET A 286 11.33 -17.79 21.72
C MET A 286 11.27 -16.25 21.71
N ILE A 287 11.14 -15.60 22.88
CA ILE A 287 11.18 -14.14 23.05
C ILE A 287 12.37 -13.50 22.32
N PRO A 288 13.62 -14.02 22.43
CA PRO A 288 14.75 -13.44 21.72
C PRO A 288 14.63 -13.48 20.19
N ARG A 289 14.08 -14.57 19.64
CA ARG A 289 13.89 -14.73 18.19
C ARG A 289 12.79 -13.82 17.66
N VAL A 290 11.70 -13.73 18.41
CA VAL A 290 10.60 -12.80 18.15
C VAL A 290 11.11 -11.37 18.11
N LEU A 291 11.80 -10.95 19.18
CA LEU A 291 12.36 -9.61 19.28
C LEU A 291 13.35 -9.33 18.14
N GLN A 292 14.22 -10.29 17.80
CA GLN A 292 15.13 -10.16 16.67
C GLN A 292 14.37 -9.93 15.35
N SER A 293 13.27 -10.63 15.10
CA SER A 293 12.45 -10.43 13.91
C SER A 293 11.80 -9.04 13.90
N MET A 294 11.22 -8.60 15.02
CA MET A 294 10.62 -7.26 15.10
C MET A 294 11.67 -6.16 14.88
N LEU A 295 12.87 -6.32 15.43
CA LEU A 295 13.99 -5.41 15.25
C LEU A 295 14.56 -5.43 13.83
N HIS A 296 14.52 -6.58 13.14
CA HIS A 296 14.87 -6.67 11.73
C HIS A 296 13.98 -5.76 10.90
N GLU A 297 12.68 -5.81 11.12
CA GLU A 297 11.73 -4.96 10.37
C GLU A 297 11.90 -3.47 10.68
N ILE A 298 12.17 -3.12 11.94
CA ILE A 298 12.47 -1.74 12.35
C ILE A 298 13.74 -1.22 11.66
N SER A 299 14.71 -2.09 11.36
CA SER A 299 15.97 -1.72 10.71
C SER A 299 15.83 -1.37 9.23
N HIS A 300 14.66 -1.60 8.61
CA HIS A 300 14.38 -1.14 7.25
C HIS A 300 14.07 0.36 7.17
N PHE A 301 13.86 1.04 8.30
CA PHE A 301 13.65 2.50 8.40
C PHE A 301 14.96 3.27 8.51
#